data_AF-A0A183H4E1-F1
#
_entry.id   AF-A0A183H4E1-F1
#
_cell.length_a   1.000
_cell.length_b   1.000
_cell.length_c   1.000
_cell.angle_alpha   90.00
_cell.angle_beta   90.00
_cell.angle_gamma   90.00
#
_symmetry.space_group_name_H-M   'P 1'
#
loop_
_entity.id
_entity.type
_entity.pdbx_description
1 polymer ?
#
loop_
_entity_poly.entity_id
_entity_poly.type
_entity_poly.pdbx_seq_one_letter_code
_entity_poly.pdbx_strand_id
1 'polypeptide(L)'
;MAEEKFVDGNDRSSIEKPLANKQLAAVKASKLYKEIARDQLPIIYHPIYNISFCGIERCHPFDSRKWGRVYETLLRKLPSCESGMFEERQTIRPLEASMDDLRVVHSSVYLSSLRCPCYVAKIVEVTPVAFIPPCIINKVLLTPFRYHTDKFDKHIAISKLLYISIHFNARGTILAAKLALTSGWAINIGGGFHHASRSKGGGFCIYADITLALTFLFINQLISKAVIVDLDAHQGNGHENDFSGDSRVYIMDMFNNRIYPNDLRARRSIRRSVHLRIGIQDAEYLFLLSSNLEDVLSEFRPDIILYNAGTDCLRGDPLGLLSISSKGIRKRDEIVFKMARDRHIPIVMLLSGGYMPNTHRELLLKECKRKH
;
A
#
# COMPACT_ATOMS: atom_id res chain seq x y z
N MET A 1 3.60 54.67 21.56
CA MET A 1 2.91 53.48 22.09
C MET A 1 1.73 53.18 21.19
N ALA A 2 1.85 52.19 20.33
CA ALA A 2 0.75 51.66 19.54
C ALA A 2 0.88 50.13 19.62
N GLU A 3 -0.12 49.49 20.21
CA GLU A 3 -0.20 48.05 20.41
C GLU A 3 -0.49 47.35 19.07
N GLU A 4 0.39 46.45 18.65
CA GLU A 4 0.07 45.44 17.64
C GLU A 4 -0.82 44.37 18.26
N LYS A 5 -2.08 44.34 17.82
CA LYS A 5 -3.01 43.26 18.13
C LYS A 5 -2.59 41.99 17.40
N PHE A 6 -2.16 41.01 18.18
CA PHE A 6 -2.14 39.60 17.80
C PHE A 6 -3.53 39.17 17.31
N VAL A 7 -3.60 38.60 16.10
CA VAL A 7 -4.80 37.92 15.59
C VAL A 7 -4.75 36.48 16.08
N ASP A 8 -5.66 36.17 17.00
CA ASP A 8 -5.81 34.89 17.69
C ASP A 8 -6.70 33.90 16.90
N GLY A 9 -6.14 32.74 16.55
CA GLY A 9 -6.60 31.43 17.01
C GLY A 9 -7.99 30.86 16.73
N ASN A 10 -8.91 31.47 15.97
CA ASN A 10 -10.32 31.00 15.98
C ASN A 10 -11.02 30.75 14.62
N ASP A 11 -10.40 30.03 13.67
CA ASP A 11 -11.10 29.64 12.41
C ASP A 11 -10.74 28.25 11.85
N ARG A 12 -10.16 27.34 12.65
CA ARG A 12 -9.93 25.94 12.22
C ARG A 12 -11.17 25.04 12.40
N SER A 13 -11.95 25.28 13.44
CA SER A 13 -13.10 24.41 13.80
C SER A 13 -14.30 24.55 12.84
N SER A 14 -14.42 25.69 12.16
CA SER A 14 -15.47 26.02 11.19
C SER A 14 -15.29 25.27 9.86
N ILE A 15 -14.05 24.99 9.46
CA ILE A 15 -13.68 24.29 8.20
C ILE A 15 -13.56 22.78 8.42
N GLU A 16 -13.10 22.34 9.60
CA GLU A 16 -12.91 20.92 9.92
C GLU A 16 -14.24 20.14 10.00
N LYS A 17 -15.30 20.70 10.58
CA LYS A 17 -16.62 20.05 10.68
C LYS A 17 -17.27 19.77 9.30
N PRO A 18 -17.33 20.73 8.36
CA PRO A 18 -17.82 20.48 7.00
C PRO A 18 -17.00 19.43 6.24
N LEU A 19 -15.68 19.40 6.43
CA LEU A 19 -14.81 18.42 5.78
C LEU A 19 -15.08 17.00 6.33
N ALA A 20 -15.16 16.87 7.66
CA ALA A 20 -15.50 15.61 8.31
C ALA A 20 -16.87 15.07 7.88
N ASN A 21 -17.87 15.95 7.76
CA ASN A 21 -19.21 15.58 7.28
C ASN A 21 -19.20 15.10 5.82
N LYS A 22 -18.41 15.74 4.94
CA LYS A 22 -18.22 15.30 3.55
C LYS A 22 -17.52 13.96 3.46
N GLN A 23 -16.46 13.75 4.24
CA GLN A 23 -15.74 12.48 4.30
C GLN A 23 -16.66 11.36 4.80
N LEU A 24 -17.44 11.60 5.85
CA LEU A 24 -18.42 10.63 6.36
C LEU A 24 -19.48 10.26 5.32
N ALA A 25 -20.01 11.25 4.59
CA ALA A 25 -20.98 11.02 3.53
C ALA A 25 -20.38 10.18 2.39
N ALA A 26 -19.17 10.51 1.94
CA ALA A 26 -18.46 9.75 0.90
C ALA A 26 -18.21 8.31 1.33
N VAL A 27 -17.70 8.11 2.56
CA VAL A 27 -17.44 6.77 3.12
C VAL A 27 -18.73 5.95 3.27
N LYS A 28 -19.85 6.56 3.67
CA LYS A 28 -21.14 5.85 3.78
C LYS A 28 -21.76 5.53 2.42
N ALA A 29 -21.60 6.40 1.42
CA ALA A 29 -22.07 6.17 0.05
C ALA A 29 -21.21 5.15 -0.71
N SER A 30 -20.02 4.87 -0.17
CA SER A 30 -19.00 4.04 -0.77
C SER A 30 -19.44 2.59 -0.92
N LYS A 31 -19.46 2.09 -2.16
CA LYS A 31 -19.75 0.68 -2.48
C LYS A 31 -18.49 -0.18 -2.50
N LEU A 32 -17.50 0.19 -1.69
CA LEU A 32 -16.18 -0.46 -1.68
C LEU A 32 -16.26 -1.88 -1.13
N TYR A 33 -17.22 -2.12 -0.25
CA TYR A 33 -17.40 -3.37 0.45
C TYR A 33 -18.12 -4.42 -0.37
N LYS A 34 -17.61 -5.64 -0.29
CA LYS A 34 -18.18 -6.82 -0.92
C LYS A 34 -18.15 -7.96 0.09
N GLU A 35 -19.29 -8.59 0.32
CA GLU A 35 -19.34 -9.86 1.03
C GLU A 35 -18.67 -10.93 0.17
N ILE A 36 -17.85 -11.77 0.81
CA ILE A 36 -17.09 -12.81 0.14
C ILE A 36 -17.82 -14.14 0.27
N ALA A 37 -17.81 -14.96 -0.78
CA ALA A 37 -18.39 -16.29 -0.72
C ALA A 37 -17.60 -17.19 0.23
N ARG A 38 -18.24 -18.24 0.78
CA ARG A 38 -17.62 -19.14 1.78
C ARG A 38 -16.34 -19.83 1.28
N ASP A 39 -16.18 -20.01 -0.03
CA ASP A 39 -15.03 -20.64 -0.67
C ASP A 39 -13.93 -19.65 -1.07
N GLN A 40 -14.18 -18.34 -0.92
CA GLN A 40 -13.20 -17.29 -1.19
C GLN A 40 -12.26 -17.07 0.00
N LEU A 41 -11.00 -16.82 -0.32
CA LEU A 41 -9.96 -16.40 0.60
C LEU A 41 -9.86 -14.86 0.59
N PRO A 42 -9.46 -14.23 1.70
CA PRO A 42 -9.26 -12.78 1.79
C PRO A 42 -7.96 -12.33 1.08
N ILE A 43 -7.77 -12.79 -0.16
CA ILE A 43 -6.65 -12.48 -1.04
C ILE A 43 -7.19 -11.63 -2.18
N ILE A 44 -6.73 -10.38 -2.25
CA ILE A 44 -7.20 -9.37 -3.17
C ILE A 44 -6.20 -9.24 -4.31
N TYR A 45 -6.70 -9.39 -5.54
CA TYR A 45 -5.91 -9.24 -6.75
C TYR A 45 -6.78 -8.84 -7.94
N HIS A 46 -6.22 -8.00 -8.81
CA HIS A 46 -6.79 -7.75 -10.13
C HIS A 46 -5.70 -7.84 -11.20
N PRO A 47 -5.94 -8.50 -12.36
CA PRO A 47 -4.96 -8.57 -13.45
C PRO A 47 -4.48 -7.20 -13.95
N ILE A 48 -5.32 -6.16 -13.80
CA ILE A 48 -5.00 -4.78 -14.15
C ILE A 48 -3.87 -4.17 -13.31
N TYR A 49 -3.50 -4.82 -12.20
CA TYR A 49 -2.30 -4.46 -11.43
C TYR A 49 -1.03 -4.55 -12.27
N ASN A 50 -1.02 -5.43 -13.27
CA ASN A 50 0.08 -5.54 -14.21
C ASN A 50 0.00 -4.42 -15.24
N ILE A 51 1.00 -3.56 -15.24
CA ILE A 51 1.11 -2.48 -16.22
C ILE A 51 2.10 -2.94 -17.31
N SER A 52 1.79 -2.69 -18.58
CA SER A 52 2.71 -2.95 -19.69
C SER A 52 2.66 -1.76 -20.63
N PHE A 53 3.83 -1.20 -20.96
CA PHE A 53 4.00 0.04 -21.71
C PHE A 53 4.73 -0.22 -23.03
N CYS A 54 4.32 -1.25 -23.78
CA CYS A 54 4.94 -1.60 -25.07
C CYS A 54 6.48 -1.72 -25.02
N GLY A 55 7.06 -2.04 -23.86
CA GLY A 55 8.51 -2.15 -23.65
C GLY A 55 9.14 -1.01 -22.85
N ILE A 56 8.48 0.15 -22.70
CA ILE A 56 8.98 1.30 -21.92
C ILE A 56 9.06 0.97 -20.42
N GLU A 57 8.24 0.03 -19.93
CA GLU A 57 8.34 -0.48 -18.56
C GLU A 57 9.71 -1.08 -18.24
N ARG A 58 10.47 -1.53 -19.26
CA ARG A 58 11.79 -2.15 -19.09
C ARG A 58 12.89 -1.13 -18.81
N CYS A 59 12.62 0.16 -19.04
CA CYS A 59 13.53 1.25 -18.69
C CYS A 59 13.43 1.65 -17.22
N HIS A 60 12.62 0.93 -16.44
CA HIS A 60 12.27 1.27 -15.07
C HIS A 60 12.63 0.12 -14.11
N PRO A 61 13.21 0.40 -12.93
CA PRO A 61 13.63 -0.65 -11.99
C PRO A 61 12.45 -1.42 -11.37
N PHE A 62 11.28 -0.79 -11.23
CA PHE A 62 10.06 -1.49 -10.78
C PHE A 62 9.50 -2.37 -11.89
N ASP A 63 9.42 -3.67 -11.59
CA ASP A 63 8.81 -4.63 -12.49
C ASP A 63 7.28 -4.52 -12.47
N SER A 64 6.75 -3.89 -13.52
CA SER A 64 5.33 -3.62 -13.69
C SER A 64 4.44 -4.87 -13.81
N ARG A 65 5.01 -6.08 -13.93
CA ARG A 65 4.31 -7.37 -13.92
C ARG A 65 4.57 -8.18 -12.65
N LYS A 66 5.21 -7.60 -11.63
CA LYS A 66 5.53 -8.25 -10.35
C LYS A 66 4.32 -8.96 -9.77
N TRP A 67 3.21 -8.24 -9.66
CA TRP A 67 1.98 -8.71 -9.03
C TRP A 67 1.36 -9.91 -9.74
N GLY A 68 1.34 -9.91 -11.07
CA GLY A 68 0.91 -11.04 -11.87
C GLY A 68 1.80 -12.26 -11.68
N ARG A 69 3.12 -12.10 -11.65
CA ARG A 69 4.02 -13.23 -11.38
C ARG A 69 3.89 -13.77 -9.96
N VAL A 70 3.67 -12.91 -8.96
CA VAL A 70 3.29 -13.33 -7.61
C VAL A 70 2.02 -14.16 -7.67
N TYR A 71 0.95 -13.59 -8.19
CA TYR A 71 -0.35 -14.25 -8.27
C TYR A 71 -0.28 -15.59 -9.02
N GLU A 72 0.32 -15.62 -10.20
CA GLU A 72 0.50 -16.83 -11.00
C GLU A 72 1.34 -17.89 -10.28
N THR A 73 2.39 -17.49 -9.55
CA THR A 73 3.21 -18.44 -8.78
C THR A 73 2.40 -19.07 -7.65
N LEU A 74 1.52 -18.30 -7.02
CA LEU A 74 0.65 -18.81 -5.98
C LEU A 74 -0.44 -19.74 -6.55
N LEU A 75 -0.92 -19.48 -7.77
CA LEU A 75 -1.85 -20.36 -8.48
C LEU A 75 -1.21 -21.66 -9.00
N ARG A 76 0.04 -21.61 -9.47
CA ARG A 76 0.72 -22.75 -10.09
C ARG A 76 1.11 -23.82 -9.05
N LYS A 77 1.06 -25.09 -9.45
CA LYS A 77 1.61 -26.21 -8.68
C LYS A 77 3.13 -26.04 -8.58
N LEU A 78 3.66 -25.85 -7.37
CA LEU A 78 5.09 -26.01 -7.11
C LEU A 78 5.45 -27.51 -7.23
N PRO A 79 6.67 -27.88 -7.65
CA PRO A 79 7.09 -29.30 -7.74
C PRO A 79 6.92 -30.09 -6.44
N SER A 80 6.87 -29.39 -5.30
CA SER A 80 6.68 -29.96 -3.96
C SER A 80 5.22 -30.05 -3.49
N CYS A 81 4.23 -29.69 -4.32
CA CYS A 81 2.81 -29.61 -3.92
C CYS A 81 1.89 -30.23 -4.99
N GLU A 82 0.96 -31.10 -4.59
CA GLU A 82 -0.02 -31.73 -5.50
C GLU A 82 -1.03 -30.74 -6.12
N SER A 83 -1.17 -29.55 -5.54
CA SER A 83 -2.02 -28.44 -6.00
C SER A 83 -1.40 -27.07 -5.71
N GLY A 84 -1.79 -26.04 -6.46
CA GLY A 84 -1.45 -24.64 -6.16
C GLY A 84 -1.93 -24.21 -4.77
N MET A 85 -1.53 -23.02 -4.34
CA MET A 85 -1.88 -22.49 -3.01
C MET A 85 -3.39 -22.29 -2.88
N PHE A 86 -3.99 -21.76 -3.94
CA PHE A 86 -5.42 -21.52 -4.11
C PHE A 86 -5.75 -21.51 -5.60
N GLU A 87 -7.04 -21.49 -5.93
CA GLU A 87 -7.55 -21.36 -7.29
C GLU A 87 -8.02 -19.93 -7.56
N GLU A 88 -8.04 -19.50 -8.83
CA GLU A 88 -8.41 -18.13 -9.19
C GLU A 88 -9.79 -17.72 -8.63
N ARG A 89 -10.78 -18.63 -8.68
CA ARG A 89 -12.13 -18.39 -8.15
C ARG A 89 -12.15 -18.04 -6.66
N GLN A 90 -11.13 -18.48 -5.91
CA GLN A 90 -11.04 -18.26 -4.48
C GLN A 90 -10.51 -16.86 -4.15
N THR A 91 -9.95 -16.14 -5.12
CA THR A 91 -9.45 -14.78 -4.89
C THR A 91 -10.52 -13.73 -5.15
N ILE A 92 -10.33 -12.55 -4.58
CA ILE A 92 -11.30 -11.46 -4.63
C ILE A 92 -10.77 -10.39 -5.57
N ARG A 93 -11.56 -10.09 -6.59
CA ARG A 93 -11.32 -8.94 -7.46
C ARG A 93 -11.90 -7.69 -6.79
N PRO A 94 -11.08 -6.68 -6.46
CA PRO A 94 -11.60 -5.38 -6.05
C PRO A 94 -12.25 -4.72 -7.25
N LEU A 95 -13.21 -3.82 -7.02
CA LEU A 95 -13.60 -2.91 -8.10
C LEU A 95 -12.62 -1.74 -8.13
N GLU A 96 -13.02 -0.68 -8.79
CA GLU A 96 -12.27 0.57 -8.85
C GLU A 96 -12.61 1.51 -7.69
N ALA A 97 -11.63 2.31 -7.23
CA ALA A 97 -11.90 3.45 -6.35
C ALA A 97 -12.51 4.61 -7.15
N SER A 98 -13.62 5.17 -6.66
CA SER A 98 -14.19 6.38 -7.24
C SER A 98 -13.40 7.62 -6.83
N MET A 99 -13.58 8.72 -7.56
CA MET A 99 -12.98 10.01 -7.17
C MET A 99 -13.43 10.48 -5.79
N ASP A 100 -14.63 10.13 -5.36
CA ASP A 100 -15.13 10.48 -4.03
C ASP A 100 -14.48 9.63 -2.95
N ASP A 101 -14.18 8.35 -3.23
CA ASP A 101 -13.38 7.51 -2.34
C ASP A 101 -11.98 8.09 -2.18
N LEU A 102 -11.34 8.52 -3.26
CA LEU A 102 -9.99 9.12 -3.22
C LEU A 102 -9.97 10.44 -2.46
N ARG A 103 -11.02 11.28 -2.61
CA ARG A 103 -11.15 12.56 -1.90
C ARG A 103 -11.35 12.43 -0.40
N VAL A 104 -11.62 11.21 0.12
CA VAL A 104 -11.62 10.96 1.56
C VAL A 104 -10.25 11.30 2.16
N VAL A 105 -9.16 11.04 1.44
CA VAL A 105 -7.79 11.32 1.91
C VAL A 105 -7.10 12.36 1.04
N HIS A 106 -7.17 12.22 -0.28
CA HIS A 106 -6.39 13.05 -1.18
C HIS A 106 -6.99 14.44 -1.37
N SER A 107 -6.12 15.46 -1.35
CA SER A 107 -6.55 16.83 -1.60
C SER A 107 -7.00 17.00 -3.06
N SER A 108 -8.03 17.82 -3.28
CA SER A 108 -8.48 18.17 -4.63
C SER A 108 -7.36 18.78 -5.48
N VAL A 109 -6.43 19.51 -4.86
CA VAL A 109 -5.25 20.09 -5.51
C VAL A 109 -4.34 18.99 -6.04
N TYR A 110 -4.02 18.00 -5.20
CA TYR A 110 -3.18 16.87 -5.59
C TYR A 110 -3.85 16.02 -6.68
N LEU A 111 -5.12 15.67 -6.51
CA LEU A 111 -5.87 14.92 -7.53
C LEU A 111 -5.96 15.68 -8.86
N SER A 112 -6.00 17.01 -8.82
CA SER A 112 -5.98 17.85 -10.02
C SER A 112 -4.58 17.93 -10.65
N SER A 113 -3.51 17.90 -9.86
CA SER A 113 -2.13 17.93 -10.39
C SER A 113 -1.76 16.64 -11.12
N LEU A 114 -2.41 15.52 -10.81
CA LEU A 114 -2.29 14.26 -11.55
C LEU A 114 -2.73 14.37 -13.03
N ARG A 115 -3.44 15.45 -13.41
CA ARG A 115 -3.72 15.75 -14.83
C ARG A 115 -2.49 16.16 -15.63
N CYS A 116 -1.37 16.47 -14.97
CA CYS A 116 -0.14 16.93 -15.61
C CYS A 116 0.81 15.74 -15.89
N PRO A 117 1.08 15.37 -17.16
CA PRO A 117 2.01 14.29 -17.53
C PRO A 117 3.37 14.38 -16.84
N CYS A 118 3.94 15.59 -16.79
CA CYS A 118 5.25 15.84 -16.21
C CYS A 118 5.26 15.56 -14.70
N TYR A 119 4.16 15.87 -14.02
CA TYR A 119 4.03 15.60 -12.59
C TYR A 119 3.93 14.09 -12.31
N VAL A 120 3.16 13.38 -13.12
CA VAL A 120 3.03 11.92 -13.05
C VAL A 120 4.36 11.24 -13.32
N ALA A 121 5.04 11.63 -14.41
CA ALA A 121 6.35 11.11 -14.78
C ALA A 121 7.37 11.26 -13.66
N LYS A 122 7.30 12.37 -12.90
CA LYS A 122 8.13 12.59 -11.72
C LYS A 122 7.77 11.65 -10.56
N ILE A 123 6.48 11.36 -10.33
CA ILE A 123 6.05 10.45 -9.25
C ILE A 123 6.48 9.01 -9.55
N VAL A 124 6.30 8.58 -10.80
CA VAL A 124 6.64 7.21 -11.22
C VAL A 124 8.07 7.05 -11.69
N GLU A 125 8.86 8.12 -11.70
CA GLU A 125 10.26 8.17 -12.17
C GLU A 125 10.50 7.60 -13.58
N VAL A 126 9.49 7.68 -14.46
CA VAL A 126 9.58 7.28 -15.87
C VAL A 126 9.54 8.55 -16.74
N THR A 127 10.71 9.12 -17.03
CA THR A 127 10.86 10.34 -17.86
C THR A 127 10.09 10.30 -19.18
N PRO A 128 10.04 9.17 -19.94
CA PRO A 128 9.22 9.07 -21.15
C PRO A 128 7.73 9.41 -20.98
N VAL A 129 7.15 9.25 -19.79
CA VAL A 129 5.74 9.57 -19.50
C VAL A 129 5.46 11.07 -19.64
N ALA A 130 6.47 11.94 -19.48
CA ALA A 130 6.31 13.39 -19.55
C ALA A 130 5.94 13.88 -20.97
N PHE A 131 6.24 13.10 -22.01
CA PHE A 131 6.00 13.46 -23.40
C PHE A 131 4.62 13.02 -23.92
N ILE A 132 3.78 12.42 -23.07
CA ILE A 132 2.44 11.98 -23.46
C ILE A 132 1.49 13.20 -23.49
N PRO A 133 0.79 13.48 -24.62
CA PRO A 133 -0.08 14.65 -24.75
C PRO A 133 -1.18 14.72 -23.67
N PRO A 134 -1.45 15.90 -23.06
CA PRO A 134 -2.47 16.05 -22.00
C PRO A 134 -3.90 15.65 -22.40
N CYS A 135 -4.25 15.74 -23.68
CA CYS A 135 -5.56 15.30 -24.20
C CYS A 135 -5.67 13.78 -24.29
N ILE A 136 -4.56 13.10 -24.57
CA ILE A 136 -4.42 11.64 -24.47
C ILE A 136 -4.44 11.29 -22.98
N ILE A 137 -3.75 12.03 -22.11
CA ILE A 137 -3.88 11.87 -20.66
C ILE A 137 -5.32 12.01 -20.18
N ASN A 138 -6.06 13.03 -20.56
CA ASN A 138 -7.45 13.13 -20.14
C ASN A 138 -8.31 12.03 -20.78
N LYS A 139 -8.40 11.91 -22.12
CA LYS A 139 -9.29 10.92 -22.78
C LYS A 139 -8.90 9.45 -22.54
N VAL A 140 -7.67 9.21 -22.12
CA VAL A 140 -7.08 7.88 -21.96
C VAL A 140 -6.82 7.65 -20.47
N LEU A 141 -6.00 8.43 -19.77
CA LEU A 141 -5.75 8.24 -18.34
C LEU A 141 -6.85 8.68 -17.37
N LEU A 142 -7.79 9.59 -17.72
CA LEU A 142 -8.70 10.19 -16.72
C LEU A 142 -10.19 10.23 -17.08
N THR A 143 -10.57 10.08 -18.36
CA THR A 143 -11.95 10.19 -18.85
C THR A 143 -12.68 8.85 -19.09
N PRO A 144 -12.03 7.68 -19.32
CA PRO A 144 -12.76 6.40 -19.31
C PRO A 144 -13.38 6.06 -17.95
N PHE A 145 -13.09 6.86 -16.93
CA PHE A 145 -13.50 6.72 -15.54
C PHE A 145 -14.96 7.15 -15.25
N ARG A 146 -15.84 7.23 -16.27
CA ARG A 146 -17.28 7.54 -16.07
C ARG A 146 -18.27 6.64 -16.80
N TYR A 147 -17.85 5.79 -17.72
CA TYR A 147 -18.77 4.89 -18.44
C TYR A 147 -18.14 3.50 -18.62
N HIS A 148 -18.68 2.51 -17.90
CA HIS A 148 -18.52 1.10 -18.28
C HIS A 148 -19.28 0.88 -19.59
N THR A 149 -18.62 0.31 -20.60
CA THR A 149 -19.12 -0.86 -21.36
C THR A 149 -18.08 -1.30 -22.39
N ASP A 150 -18.14 -2.59 -22.68
CA ASP A 150 -17.39 -3.39 -23.65
C ASP A 150 -16.89 -2.72 -24.94
N LYS A 151 -15.77 -3.27 -25.41
CA LYS A 151 -15.06 -3.03 -26.68
C LYS A 151 -14.42 -1.63 -26.78
N PHE A 152 -13.09 -1.56 -26.86
CA PHE A 152 -12.37 -0.87 -27.96
C PHE A 152 -10.84 -0.73 -27.78
N ASP A 153 -10.18 -0.94 -28.93
CA ASP A 153 -8.89 -0.51 -29.49
C ASP A 153 -7.54 -0.57 -28.76
N LYS A 154 -6.63 -1.32 -29.39
CA LYS A 154 -5.25 -1.65 -28.98
C LYS A 154 -4.23 -0.52 -29.10
N HIS A 155 -4.57 0.62 -29.70
CA HIS A 155 -3.59 1.68 -30.00
C HIS A 155 -3.61 2.89 -29.05
N ILE A 156 -4.49 2.91 -28.04
CA ILE A 156 -4.61 4.02 -27.09
C ILE A 156 -4.75 3.47 -25.66
N ALA A 157 -3.76 2.68 -25.22
CA ALA A 157 -3.83 1.86 -23.99
C ALA A 157 -2.79 2.22 -22.92
N ILE A 158 -1.62 2.71 -23.32
CA ILE A 158 -0.40 2.85 -22.51
C ILE A 158 -0.66 3.64 -21.22
N SER A 159 -1.48 4.66 -21.32
CA SER A 159 -1.73 5.60 -20.26
C SER A 159 -2.93 5.17 -19.39
N LYS A 160 -4.02 4.64 -19.97
CA LYS A 160 -5.19 4.06 -19.26
C LYS A 160 -4.78 3.09 -18.16
N LEU A 161 -3.86 2.18 -18.48
CA LEU A 161 -3.51 1.04 -17.62
C LEU A 161 -2.83 1.43 -16.30
N LEU A 162 -1.99 2.47 -16.30
CA LEU A 162 -1.27 2.91 -15.09
C LEU A 162 -2.24 3.46 -14.03
N TYR A 163 -3.19 4.30 -14.43
CA TYR A 163 -4.12 4.93 -13.48
C TYR A 163 -5.20 3.98 -12.98
N ILE A 164 -5.77 3.16 -13.88
CA ILE A 164 -6.78 2.17 -13.48
C ILE A 164 -6.15 1.16 -12.51
N SER A 165 -4.93 0.68 -12.79
CA SER A 165 -4.18 -0.18 -11.86
C SER A 165 -4.15 0.39 -10.45
N ILE A 166 -3.78 1.66 -10.30
CA ILE A 166 -3.53 2.26 -8.99
C ILE A 166 -4.86 2.57 -8.25
N HIS A 167 -5.95 2.91 -8.96
CA HIS A 167 -7.29 2.99 -8.33
C HIS A 167 -7.76 1.65 -7.76
N PHE A 168 -7.58 0.57 -8.52
CA PHE A 168 -7.95 -0.77 -8.06
C PHE A 168 -7.06 -1.22 -6.90
N ASN A 169 -5.80 -0.79 -6.82
CA ASN A 169 -4.94 -1.10 -5.69
C ASN A 169 -5.35 -0.35 -4.42
N ALA A 170 -5.62 0.96 -4.54
CA ALA A 170 -6.10 1.78 -3.41
C ALA A 170 -7.38 1.18 -2.81
N ARG A 171 -8.32 0.79 -3.67
CA ARG A 171 -9.51 0.06 -3.24
C ARG A 171 -9.21 -1.34 -2.70
N GLY A 172 -8.26 -2.03 -3.30
CA GLY A 172 -7.84 -3.37 -2.85
C GLY A 172 -7.40 -3.36 -1.39
N THR A 173 -6.64 -2.34 -0.98
CA THR A 173 -6.18 -2.16 0.41
C THR A 173 -7.33 -1.83 1.35
N ILE A 174 -8.29 -0.97 0.96
CA ILE A 174 -9.50 -0.70 1.77
C ILE A 174 -10.33 -1.98 1.98
N LEU A 175 -10.52 -2.76 0.90
CA LEU A 175 -11.28 -4.02 0.96
C LEU A 175 -10.55 -5.05 1.84
N ALA A 176 -9.24 -5.20 1.66
CA ALA A 176 -8.42 -6.10 2.48
C ALA A 176 -8.50 -5.72 3.96
N ALA A 177 -8.41 -4.43 4.29
CA ALA A 177 -8.48 -3.97 5.67
C ALA A 177 -9.80 -4.31 6.35
N LYS A 178 -10.93 -4.17 5.65
CA LYS A 178 -12.21 -4.60 6.22
C LYS A 178 -12.35 -6.13 6.30
N LEU A 179 -11.88 -6.86 5.29
CA LEU A 179 -11.93 -8.32 5.32
C LEU A 179 -11.05 -8.91 6.43
N ALA A 180 -9.92 -8.29 6.75
CA ALA A 180 -9.08 -8.72 7.87
C ALA A 180 -9.83 -8.63 9.20
N LEU A 181 -10.66 -7.61 9.42
CA LEU A 181 -11.45 -7.48 10.64
C LEU A 181 -12.45 -8.63 10.84
N THR A 182 -12.96 -9.23 9.76
CA THR A 182 -13.93 -10.34 9.84
C THR A 182 -13.29 -11.72 9.72
N SER A 183 -12.19 -11.85 8.98
CA SER A 183 -11.51 -13.14 8.71
C SER A 183 -10.21 -13.33 9.47
N GLY A 184 -9.79 -12.34 10.26
CA GLY A 184 -8.53 -12.31 11.02
C GLY A 184 -7.31 -11.94 10.18
N TRP A 185 -7.37 -12.05 8.86
CA TRP A 185 -6.27 -11.68 7.98
C TRP A 185 -6.73 -11.32 6.57
N ALA A 186 -5.96 -10.52 5.84
CA ALA A 186 -6.15 -10.31 4.41
C ALA A 186 -4.84 -9.95 3.72
N ILE A 187 -4.75 -10.17 2.41
CA ILE A 187 -3.59 -9.79 1.60
C ILE A 187 -4.05 -9.01 0.39
N ASN A 188 -3.55 -7.79 0.19
CA ASN A 188 -3.64 -7.12 -1.10
C ASN A 188 -2.31 -7.24 -1.84
N ILE A 189 -2.30 -8.02 -2.92
CA ILE A 189 -1.07 -8.35 -3.65
C ILE A 189 -0.42 -7.11 -4.26
N GLY A 190 -1.18 -6.11 -4.70
CA GLY A 190 -0.63 -4.92 -5.36
C GLY A 190 -0.58 -3.66 -4.50
N GLY A 191 -0.94 -3.76 -3.22
CA GLY A 191 -0.94 -2.63 -2.29
C GLY A 191 0.42 -2.33 -1.67
N GLY A 192 0.47 -1.29 -0.84
CA GLY A 192 1.66 -0.90 -0.08
C GLY A 192 2.36 0.32 -0.66
N PHE A 193 1.60 1.33 -1.10
CA PHE A 193 2.12 2.55 -1.70
C PHE A 193 2.57 3.55 -0.62
N HIS A 194 3.55 3.12 0.19
CA HIS A 194 3.94 3.80 1.42
C HIS A 194 4.61 5.17 1.24
N HIS A 195 5.01 5.55 0.02
CA HIS A 195 5.54 6.89 -0.29
C HIS A 195 4.46 7.91 -0.69
N ALA A 196 3.24 7.44 -0.96
CA ALA A 196 2.12 8.33 -1.27
C ALA A 196 1.49 8.87 0.02
N SER A 197 1.22 10.18 0.02
CA SER A 197 0.51 10.90 1.07
C SER A 197 -0.75 11.57 0.49
N ARG A 198 -1.60 12.13 1.37
CA ARG A 198 -2.78 12.93 0.99
C ARG A 198 -2.51 13.99 -0.08
N SER A 199 -1.33 14.60 -0.07
CA SER A 199 -1.03 15.75 -0.94
C SER A 199 0.12 15.52 -1.92
N LYS A 200 0.76 14.36 -1.91
CA LYS A 200 1.98 14.12 -2.71
C LYS A 200 2.18 12.64 -2.96
N GLY A 201 2.53 12.28 -4.20
CA GLY A 201 3.08 10.98 -4.56
C GLY A 201 4.61 11.04 -4.70
N GLY A 202 5.25 9.89 -4.71
CA GLY A 202 6.69 9.73 -4.91
C GLY A 202 7.08 8.25 -4.84
N GLY A 203 8.30 7.90 -5.25
CA GLY A 203 8.81 6.52 -5.16
C GLY A 203 7.83 5.49 -5.73
N PHE A 204 7.30 5.75 -6.93
CA PHE A 204 6.33 4.88 -7.62
C PHE A 204 4.92 4.82 -7.00
N CYS A 205 4.69 5.58 -5.93
CA CYS A 205 3.43 5.62 -5.19
C CYS A 205 2.60 6.84 -5.58
N ILE A 206 1.44 6.62 -6.21
CA ILE A 206 0.50 7.69 -6.58
C ILE A 206 -0.58 7.88 -5.50
N TYR A 207 -1.32 6.82 -5.15
CA TYR A 207 -2.38 6.92 -4.14
C TYR A 207 -1.95 6.36 -2.80
N ALA A 208 -2.31 7.05 -1.72
CA ALA A 208 -1.97 6.72 -0.34
C ALA A 208 -2.92 5.61 0.16
N ASP A 209 -2.76 4.40 -0.36
CA ASP A 209 -3.67 3.28 -0.12
C ASP A 209 -3.72 2.86 1.36
N ILE A 210 -2.58 2.89 2.05
CA ILE A 210 -2.47 2.67 3.51
C ILE A 210 -3.30 3.72 4.27
N THR A 211 -3.09 5.00 3.97
CA THR A 211 -3.83 6.11 4.59
C THR A 211 -5.33 6.00 4.32
N LEU A 212 -5.71 5.70 3.08
CA LEU A 212 -7.11 5.49 2.68
C LEU A 212 -7.74 4.36 3.49
N ALA A 213 -7.12 3.18 3.55
CA ALA A 213 -7.67 2.04 4.27
C ALA A 213 -7.92 2.34 5.74
N LEU A 214 -6.92 2.88 6.46
CA LEU A 214 -7.09 3.22 7.87
C LEU A 214 -8.12 4.34 8.08
N THR A 215 -8.12 5.38 7.24
CA THR A 215 -9.10 6.47 7.32
C THR A 215 -10.53 5.96 7.13
N PHE A 216 -10.75 5.05 6.18
CA PHE A 216 -12.04 4.41 5.98
C PHE A 216 -12.48 3.59 7.20
N LEU A 217 -11.57 2.83 7.83
CA LEU A 217 -11.91 2.06 9.03
C LEU A 217 -12.24 2.98 10.22
N PHE A 218 -11.47 4.06 10.43
CA PHE A 218 -11.74 5.03 11.49
C PHE A 218 -13.07 5.78 11.29
N ILE A 219 -13.37 6.24 10.07
CA ILE A 219 -14.62 6.98 9.78
C ILE A 219 -15.85 6.09 9.96
N ASN A 220 -15.75 4.81 9.59
CA ASN A 220 -16.82 3.84 9.86
C ASN A 220 -16.86 3.36 11.31
N GLN A 221 -15.96 3.84 12.17
CA GLN A 221 -15.85 3.42 13.58
C GLN A 221 -15.66 1.90 13.72
N LEU A 222 -15.00 1.27 12.75
CA LEU A 222 -14.70 -0.16 12.78
C LEU A 222 -13.45 -0.47 13.62
N ILE A 223 -12.60 0.53 13.83
CA ILE A 223 -11.41 0.47 14.68
C ILE A 223 -11.26 1.80 15.43
N SER A 224 -10.58 1.74 16.57
CA SER A 224 -10.14 2.89 17.36
C SER A 224 -8.63 3.10 17.31
N LYS A 225 -7.85 2.03 17.10
CA LYS A 225 -6.38 2.04 17.07
C LYS A 225 -5.83 1.12 15.98
N ALA A 226 -4.77 1.55 15.32
CA ALA A 226 -4.06 0.76 14.31
C ALA A 226 -2.54 0.79 14.54
N VAL A 227 -1.87 -0.32 14.23
CA VAL A 227 -0.40 -0.35 14.09
C VAL A 227 -0.07 -0.48 12.61
N ILE A 228 0.85 0.35 12.13
CA ILE A 228 1.53 0.15 10.85
C ILE A 228 2.90 -0.47 11.15
N VAL A 229 3.15 -1.64 10.57
CA VAL A 229 4.47 -2.29 10.58
C VAL A 229 5.02 -2.20 9.16
N ASP A 230 5.93 -1.27 8.92
CA ASP A 230 6.61 -1.13 7.62
C ASP A 230 7.97 -1.80 7.64
N LEU A 231 8.12 -2.85 6.83
CA LEU A 231 9.35 -3.63 6.66
C LEU A 231 9.88 -3.59 5.21
N ASP A 232 9.41 -2.62 4.41
CA ASP A 232 10.09 -2.21 3.18
C ASP A 232 11.47 -1.61 3.52
N ALA A 233 12.45 -1.77 2.63
CA ALA A 233 13.79 -1.24 2.89
C ALA A 233 13.80 0.30 2.91
N HIS A 234 12.88 0.94 2.21
CA HIS A 234 12.71 2.39 2.18
C HIS A 234 11.79 2.87 3.31
N GLN A 235 12.04 4.08 3.80
CA GLN A 235 11.17 4.73 4.78
C GLN A 235 9.79 5.02 4.17
N GLY A 236 8.72 4.67 4.89
CA GLY A 236 7.33 4.88 4.50
C GLY A 236 6.81 6.30 4.70
N ASN A 237 7.53 7.29 4.16
CA ASN A 237 7.28 8.72 4.44
C ASN A 237 5.87 9.23 4.09
N GLY A 238 5.13 8.54 3.22
CA GLY A 238 3.77 8.92 2.85
C GLY A 238 2.79 8.82 4.03
N HIS A 239 2.68 7.64 4.63
CA HIS A 239 1.79 7.41 5.76
C HIS A 239 2.31 8.07 7.06
N GLU A 240 3.62 8.17 7.23
CA GLU A 240 4.24 8.95 8.31
C GLU A 240 3.84 10.42 8.32
N ASN A 241 3.81 11.06 7.14
CA ASN A 241 3.35 12.43 7.00
C ASN A 241 1.85 12.54 7.30
N ASP A 242 1.05 11.59 6.81
CA ASP A 242 -0.42 11.64 6.93
C ASP A 242 -0.94 11.41 8.35
N PHE A 243 -0.26 10.56 9.13
CA PHE A 243 -0.62 10.23 10.53
C PHE A 243 0.24 10.96 11.56
N SER A 244 0.99 12.00 11.14
CA SER A 244 1.79 12.80 12.05
C SER A 244 0.94 13.40 13.17
N GLY A 245 1.28 13.03 14.42
CA GLY A 245 0.57 13.47 15.62
C GLY A 245 -0.77 12.76 15.90
N ASP A 246 -1.17 11.77 15.08
CA ASP A 246 -2.38 11.00 15.33
C ASP A 246 -2.13 9.86 16.32
N SER A 247 -2.53 10.07 17.58
CA SER A 247 -2.36 9.08 18.66
C SER A 247 -3.10 7.75 18.43
N ARG A 248 -4.02 7.67 17.46
CA ARG A 248 -4.73 6.43 17.09
C ARG A 248 -3.87 5.49 16.25
N VAL A 249 -2.78 5.98 15.65
CA VAL A 249 -1.89 5.19 14.78
C VAL A 249 -0.51 5.09 15.39
N TYR A 250 -0.04 3.86 15.59
CA TYR A 250 1.34 3.58 15.99
C TYR A 250 2.13 3.14 14.77
N ILE A 251 3.20 3.85 14.44
CA ILE A 251 4.08 3.52 13.30
C ILE A 251 5.37 2.88 13.82
N MET A 252 5.61 1.65 13.37
CA MET A 252 6.90 0.98 13.44
C MET A 252 7.44 0.86 12.02
N ASP A 253 8.64 1.39 11.79
CA ASP A 253 9.32 1.33 10.50
C ASP A 253 10.75 0.82 10.69
N MET A 254 11.12 -0.23 9.92
CA MET A 254 12.46 -0.83 9.89
C MET A 254 13.10 -0.61 8.51
N PHE A 255 13.76 0.52 8.33
CA PHE A 255 14.26 0.97 7.03
C PHE A 255 15.77 1.21 7.03
N ASN A 256 16.36 1.20 5.84
CA ASN A 256 17.72 1.65 5.59
C ASN A 256 17.75 3.18 5.54
N ASN A 257 18.29 3.82 6.57
CA ASN A 257 18.26 5.28 6.69
C ASN A 257 19.22 6.03 5.74
N ARG A 258 19.97 5.31 4.91
CA ARG A 258 20.93 5.86 3.92
C ARG A 258 20.38 5.91 2.49
N ILE A 259 19.19 5.37 2.24
CA ILE A 259 18.55 5.37 0.91
C ILE A 259 17.34 6.32 0.89
N TYR A 260 16.73 6.49 -0.30
CA TYR A 260 15.52 7.30 -0.48
C TYR A 260 14.48 6.96 0.59
N PRO A 261 13.72 7.94 1.13
CA PRO A 261 13.53 9.34 0.71
C PRO A 261 14.29 10.40 1.52
N ASN A 262 14.94 10.03 2.65
CA ASN A 262 15.55 10.97 3.60
C ASN A 262 14.60 12.06 4.14
N ASP A 263 13.31 11.75 4.30
CA ASP A 263 12.31 12.70 4.81
C ASP A 263 12.37 12.77 6.35
N LEU A 264 13.31 13.57 6.87
CA LEU A 264 13.54 13.74 8.31
C LEU A 264 12.35 14.32 9.08
N ARG A 265 11.43 15.02 8.38
CA ARG A 265 10.21 15.54 9.00
C ARG A 265 9.25 14.40 9.25
N ALA A 266 8.99 13.57 8.23
CA ALA A 266 8.10 12.42 8.34
C ALA A 266 8.58 11.41 9.40
N ARG A 267 9.91 11.19 9.48
CA ARG A 267 10.51 10.29 10.50
C ARG A 267 10.12 10.61 11.95
N ARG A 268 9.76 11.87 12.25
CA ARG A 268 9.33 12.27 13.60
C ARG A 268 8.00 11.64 14.02
N SER A 269 7.21 11.16 13.05
CA SER A 269 5.96 10.44 13.30
C SER A 269 6.18 8.95 13.63
N ILE A 270 7.38 8.42 13.37
CA ILE A 270 7.69 7.02 13.65
C ILE A 270 7.91 6.87 15.15
N ARG A 271 7.01 6.15 15.83
CA ARG A 271 7.12 5.93 17.28
C ARG A 271 8.15 4.84 17.60
N ARG A 272 8.29 3.83 16.74
CA ARG A 272 9.36 2.83 16.81
C ARG A 272 10.18 2.82 15.53
N SER A 273 11.21 3.69 15.47
CA SER A 273 12.11 3.82 14.33
C SER A 273 13.32 2.92 14.49
N VAL A 274 13.48 1.93 13.61
CA VAL A 274 14.61 0.99 13.62
C VAL A 274 15.46 1.22 12.39
N HIS A 275 16.65 1.79 12.56
CA HIS A 275 17.54 2.07 11.45
C HIS A 275 18.40 0.86 11.12
N LEU A 276 18.22 0.32 9.91
CA LEU A 276 18.95 -0.85 9.44
C LEU A 276 20.26 -0.42 8.77
N ARG A 277 21.34 -1.13 9.11
CA ARG A 277 22.63 -0.95 8.45
C ARG A 277 22.66 -1.62 7.09
N ILE A 278 23.40 -1.02 6.14
CA ILE A 278 23.68 -1.61 4.83
C ILE A 278 24.24 -3.03 5.02
N GLY A 279 23.72 -3.98 4.25
CA GLY A 279 24.16 -5.37 4.26
C GLY A 279 23.80 -6.17 5.52
N ILE A 280 22.86 -5.69 6.35
CA ILE A 280 22.33 -6.48 7.47
C ILE A 280 21.83 -7.84 6.99
N GLN A 281 22.02 -8.87 7.81
CA GLN A 281 21.69 -10.27 7.49
C GLN A 281 20.62 -10.81 8.44
N ASP A 282 20.11 -12.00 8.12
CA ASP A 282 18.95 -12.63 8.74
C ASP A 282 18.92 -12.57 10.27
N ALA A 283 19.97 -13.03 10.96
CA ALA A 283 19.94 -13.18 12.42
C ALA A 283 19.71 -11.84 13.13
N GLU A 284 20.45 -10.80 12.74
CA GLU A 284 20.34 -9.46 13.32
C GLU A 284 19.01 -8.80 12.95
N TYR A 285 18.61 -8.89 11.67
CA TYR A 285 17.34 -8.33 11.20
C TYR A 285 16.13 -8.95 11.91
N LEU A 286 16.08 -10.28 12.01
CA LEU A 286 14.98 -11.01 12.64
C LEU A 286 14.93 -10.80 14.15
N PHE A 287 16.09 -10.63 14.80
CA PHE A 287 16.16 -10.25 16.20
C PHE A 287 15.58 -8.86 16.43
N LEU A 288 16.02 -7.86 15.64
CA LEU A 288 15.50 -6.50 15.71
C LEU A 288 13.99 -6.47 15.46
N LEU A 289 13.50 -7.19 14.45
CA LEU A 289 12.07 -7.31 14.18
C LEU A 289 11.31 -7.87 15.37
N SER A 290 11.72 -9.04 15.87
CA SER A 290 10.99 -9.74 16.93
C SER A 290 10.95 -8.91 18.20
N SER A 291 12.08 -8.34 18.62
CA SER A 291 12.16 -7.52 19.83
C SER A 291 11.32 -6.25 19.72
N ASN A 292 11.43 -5.52 18.61
CA ASN A 292 10.71 -4.25 18.48
C ASN A 292 9.21 -4.46 18.27
N LEU A 293 8.80 -5.48 17.50
CA LEU A 293 7.38 -5.76 17.30
C LEU A 293 6.70 -6.24 18.60
N GLU A 294 7.40 -7.03 19.41
CA GLU A 294 6.93 -7.44 20.74
C GLU A 294 6.71 -6.24 21.65
N ASP A 295 7.66 -5.30 21.70
CA ASP A 295 7.50 -4.07 22.47
C ASP A 295 6.30 -3.24 21.98
N VAL A 296 6.18 -3.05 20.65
CA VAL A 296 5.11 -2.24 20.04
C VAL A 296 3.74 -2.80 20.40
N LEU A 297 3.55 -4.11 20.26
CA LEU A 297 2.27 -4.77 20.54
C LEU A 297 1.99 -4.91 22.06
N SER A 298 2.99 -4.69 22.91
CA SER A 298 2.83 -4.65 24.37
C SER A 298 2.50 -3.23 24.85
N GLU A 299 3.11 -2.21 24.25
CA GLU A 299 2.88 -0.79 24.53
C GLU A 299 1.53 -0.30 23.98
N PHE A 300 1.13 -0.84 22.82
CA PHE A 300 -0.03 -0.40 22.08
C PHE A 300 -0.91 -1.60 21.73
N ARG A 301 -2.20 -1.51 22.06
CA ARG A 301 -3.21 -2.53 21.75
C ARG A 301 -4.01 -2.09 20.52
N PRO A 302 -3.59 -2.43 19.30
CA PRO A 302 -4.33 -2.07 18.10
C PRO A 302 -5.52 -3.01 17.86
N ASP A 303 -6.51 -2.51 17.14
CA ASP A 303 -7.61 -3.32 16.60
C ASP A 303 -7.23 -3.96 15.25
N ILE A 304 -6.18 -3.46 14.60
CA ILE A 304 -5.68 -3.97 13.31
C ILE A 304 -4.18 -3.67 13.11
N ILE A 305 -3.48 -4.58 12.45
CA ILE A 305 -2.11 -4.41 11.95
C ILE A 305 -2.13 -4.24 10.44
N LEU A 306 -1.59 -3.12 9.94
CA LEU A 306 -1.26 -2.92 8.54
C LEU A 306 0.21 -3.26 8.35
N TYR A 307 0.48 -4.38 7.71
CA TYR A 307 1.82 -4.90 7.48
C TYR A 307 2.27 -4.62 6.04
N ASN A 308 3.17 -3.65 5.88
CA ASN A 308 3.81 -3.35 4.60
C ASN A 308 5.07 -4.23 4.45
N ALA A 309 4.96 -5.26 3.61
CA ALA A 309 5.88 -6.39 3.51
C ALA A 309 6.79 -6.31 2.28
N GLY A 310 7.39 -5.14 2.03
CA GLY A 310 8.32 -4.91 0.92
C GLY A 310 9.44 -5.95 0.85
N THR A 311 9.80 -6.38 -0.36
CA THR A 311 10.80 -7.45 -0.59
C THR A 311 12.14 -6.92 -1.10
N ASP A 312 12.32 -5.61 -1.12
CA ASP A 312 13.57 -4.93 -1.49
C ASP A 312 14.65 -4.99 -0.41
N CYS A 313 14.34 -5.53 0.77
CA CYS A 313 15.35 -5.94 1.75
C CYS A 313 16.07 -7.25 1.38
N LEU A 314 15.65 -7.95 0.31
CA LEU A 314 16.24 -9.20 -0.15
C LEU A 314 17.68 -8.99 -0.67
N ARG A 315 18.55 -9.94 -0.38
CA ARG A 315 19.94 -9.96 -0.87
C ARG A 315 19.98 -9.88 -2.39
N GLY A 316 20.67 -8.86 -2.89
CA GLY A 316 20.84 -8.61 -4.32
C GLY A 316 19.80 -7.65 -4.91
N ASP A 317 18.87 -7.13 -4.10
CA ASP A 317 17.99 -6.06 -4.54
C ASP A 317 18.80 -4.79 -4.84
N PRO A 318 18.56 -4.15 -6.00
CA PRO A 318 19.37 -3.01 -6.44
C PRO A 318 19.12 -1.73 -5.64
N LEU A 319 18.01 -1.61 -4.90
CA LEU A 319 17.60 -0.37 -4.25
C LEU A 319 17.68 -0.44 -2.71
N GLY A 320 17.33 -1.57 -2.09
CA GLY A 320 17.25 -1.64 -0.62
C GLY A 320 18.61 -1.68 0.10
N LEU A 321 19.68 -2.17 -0.56
CA LEU A 321 21.04 -2.30 0.00
C LEU A 321 21.14 -3.11 1.31
N LEU A 322 20.21 -4.04 1.54
CA LEU A 322 20.25 -5.01 2.64
C LEU A 322 20.67 -6.39 2.12
N SER A 323 20.82 -7.39 3.01
CA SER A 323 21.33 -8.72 2.64
C SER A 323 20.52 -9.86 3.27
N ILE A 324 19.21 -9.68 3.38
CA ILE A 324 18.31 -10.69 3.93
C ILE A 324 18.15 -11.83 2.92
N SER A 325 18.31 -13.06 3.36
CA SER A 325 18.09 -14.23 2.52
C SER A 325 16.60 -14.46 2.28
N SER A 326 16.28 -15.21 1.24
CA SER A 326 14.97 -15.80 1.00
C SER A 326 14.35 -16.47 2.24
N LYS A 327 15.17 -17.18 3.03
CA LYS A 327 14.73 -17.82 4.28
C LYS A 327 14.45 -16.78 5.36
N GLY A 328 15.24 -15.71 5.41
CA GLY A 328 15.03 -14.56 6.29
C GLY A 328 13.72 -13.84 6.00
N ILE A 329 13.39 -13.58 4.72
CA ILE A 329 12.10 -12.97 4.32
C ILE A 329 10.92 -13.83 4.76
N ARG A 330 10.98 -15.14 4.52
CA ARG A 330 9.94 -16.04 5.04
C ARG A 330 9.87 -15.95 6.57
N LYS A 331 11.01 -16.02 7.27
CA LYS A 331 10.97 -15.98 8.73
C LYS A 331 10.41 -14.66 9.27
N ARG A 332 10.67 -13.54 8.58
CA ARG A 332 10.10 -12.23 8.86
C ARG A 332 8.58 -12.26 8.79
N ASP A 333 7.98 -12.69 7.67
CA ASP A 333 6.52 -12.66 7.57
C ASP A 333 5.88 -13.66 8.57
N GLU A 334 6.50 -14.82 8.79
CA GLU A 334 6.11 -15.78 9.84
C GLU A 334 6.03 -15.13 11.23
N ILE A 335 7.04 -14.34 11.62
CA ILE A 335 7.08 -13.65 12.92
C ILE A 335 5.89 -12.69 13.03
N VAL A 336 5.68 -11.85 12.02
CA VAL A 336 4.62 -10.83 12.05
C VAL A 336 3.24 -11.48 12.13
N PHE A 337 2.96 -12.46 11.28
CA PHE A 337 1.68 -13.19 11.30
C PHE A 337 1.48 -13.99 12.59
N LYS A 338 2.53 -14.65 13.11
CA LYS A 338 2.45 -15.38 14.38
C LYS A 338 2.13 -14.43 15.53
N MET A 339 2.82 -13.30 15.64
CA MET A 339 2.57 -12.32 16.71
C MET A 339 1.17 -11.72 16.64
N ALA A 340 0.68 -11.40 15.43
CA ALA A 340 -0.70 -10.94 15.22
C ALA A 340 -1.73 -12.00 15.64
N ARG A 341 -1.56 -13.24 15.17
CA ARG A 341 -2.46 -14.36 15.46
C ARG A 341 -2.49 -14.71 16.94
N ASP A 342 -1.34 -14.83 17.59
CA ASP A 342 -1.25 -15.21 19.00
C ASP A 342 -1.92 -14.16 19.90
N ARG A 343 -2.00 -12.91 19.45
CA ARG A 343 -2.69 -11.79 20.11
C ARG A 343 -4.13 -11.56 19.62
N HIS A 344 -4.62 -12.36 18.68
CA HIS A 344 -5.94 -12.23 18.06
C HIS A 344 -6.16 -10.86 17.40
N ILE A 345 -5.11 -10.28 16.81
CA ILE A 345 -5.18 -8.98 16.13
C ILE A 345 -5.33 -9.22 14.62
N PRO A 346 -6.41 -8.72 13.98
CA PRO A 346 -6.55 -8.70 12.53
C PRO A 346 -5.32 -8.12 11.81
N ILE A 347 -4.86 -8.77 10.74
CA ILE A 347 -3.67 -8.33 9.98
C ILE A 347 -3.94 -8.19 8.48
N VAL A 348 -3.44 -7.11 7.88
CA VAL A 348 -3.48 -6.87 6.45
C VAL A 348 -2.06 -6.83 5.90
N MET A 349 -1.72 -7.73 4.99
CA MET A 349 -0.42 -7.73 4.32
C MET A 349 -0.51 -7.01 2.97
N LEU A 350 0.44 -6.12 2.72
CA LEU A 350 0.64 -5.39 1.48
C LEU A 350 2.05 -5.68 0.96
N LEU A 351 2.24 -5.96 -0.34
CA LEU A 351 3.53 -6.48 -0.81
C LEU A 351 4.55 -5.43 -1.21
N SER A 352 4.15 -4.18 -1.47
CA SER A 352 5.02 -3.01 -1.63
C SER A 352 6.27 -3.18 -2.53
N GLY A 353 7.44 -2.65 -2.14
CA GLY A 353 8.68 -2.67 -2.88
C GLY A 353 9.29 -4.06 -3.11
N GLY A 354 10.32 -4.11 -3.95
CA GLY A 354 11.03 -5.33 -4.34
C GLY A 354 11.23 -5.40 -5.85
N TYR A 355 12.50 -5.41 -6.26
CA TYR A 355 12.93 -5.07 -7.62
C TYR A 355 13.76 -6.16 -8.28
N MET A 356 14.05 -7.27 -7.56
CA MET A 356 14.68 -8.42 -8.20
C MET A 356 13.68 -9.26 -9.02
N PRO A 357 14.14 -9.84 -10.14
CA PRO A 357 13.43 -10.94 -10.79
C PRO A 357 13.22 -12.09 -9.80
N ASN A 358 12.06 -12.73 -9.82
CA ASN A 358 11.73 -13.91 -8.99
C ASN A 358 11.56 -13.68 -7.47
N THR A 359 11.53 -12.43 -6.96
CA THR A 359 11.13 -12.13 -5.57
C THR A 359 9.83 -12.81 -5.16
N HIS A 360 8.90 -12.95 -6.12
CA HIS A 360 7.63 -13.64 -5.95
C HIS A 360 7.72 -15.09 -5.45
N ARG A 361 8.85 -15.79 -5.66
CA ARG A 361 9.05 -17.17 -5.19
C ARG A 361 9.32 -17.25 -3.69
N GLU A 362 9.68 -16.13 -3.08
CA GLU A 362 10.10 -16.05 -1.68
C GLU A 362 8.97 -15.62 -0.75
N LEU A 363 7.85 -15.17 -1.31
CA LEU A 363 6.64 -14.85 -0.55
C LEU A 363 6.07 -16.12 0.07
N LEU A 364 5.85 -16.05 1.39
CA LEU A 364 5.17 -17.08 2.13
C LEU A 364 3.73 -17.21 1.67
N LEU A 365 3.37 -18.38 1.16
CA LEU A 365 2.04 -18.91 1.43
C LEU A 365 2.04 -20.40 1.85
N LYS A 366 3.19 -21.09 1.86
CA LYS A 366 3.28 -22.57 2.04
C LYS A 366 2.56 -23.14 3.29
N GLU A 367 2.25 -22.35 4.31
CA GLU A 367 1.55 -22.82 5.52
C GLU A 367 0.05 -22.52 5.63
N CYS A 368 -0.58 -21.79 4.70
CA CYS A 368 -2.03 -21.53 4.77
C CYS A 368 -2.93 -22.77 4.51
N LYS A 369 -2.35 -23.97 4.34
CA LYS A 369 -3.10 -25.23 4.16
C LYS A 369 -3.40 -26.01 5.45
N ARG A 370 -2.97 -25.57 6.64
CA ARG A 370 -3.42 -26.22 7.88
C ARG A 370 -4.72 -25.61 8.37
N LYS A 371 -5.82 -26.16 7.83
CA LYS A 371 -7.16 -26.14 8.42
C LYS A 371 -7.09 -26.66 9.85
N HIS A 372 -7.50 -25.86 10.83
CA HIS A 372 -8.72 -26.06 11.63
C HIS A 372 -8.95 -24.86 12.55
#